data_AF-A0A1M6UNA8-F1
#
_entry.id   AF-A0A1M6UNA8-F1
#
_cell.length_a   1.000
_cell.length_b   1.000
_cell.length_c   1.000
_cell.angle_alpha   90.00
_cell.angle_beta   90.00
_cell.angle_gamma   90.00
#
_symmetry.space_group_name_H-M   'P 1'
#
loop_
_entity.id
_entity.type
_entity.pdbx_description
1 polymer ?
#
loop_
_entity_poly.entity_id
_entity_poly.type
_entity_poly.pdbx_seq_one_letter_code
_entity_poly.pdbx_strand_id
1 'polypeptide(L)' 'MDNQYCKVGAVTPITSGNQAIYVLEVMYNNFVEKAANVSQADMHLVEFFKRKAQNIKKILESLG' A
#
# COMPACT_ATOMS: atom_id res chain seq x y z
N MET A 1 29.05 6.59 -14.11
CA MET A 1 28.16 6.50 -12.94
C MET A 1 26.99 7.41 -13.24
N ASP A 2 25.78 6.87 -13.37
CA ASP A 2 24.59 7.67 -13.57
C ASP A 2 24.14 8.24 -12.22
N ASN A 3 24.00 9.56 -12.12
CA ASN A 3 23.52 10.22 -10.92
C ASN A 3 22.05 9.82 -10.67
N GLN A 4 21.82 8.80 -9.85
CA GLN A 4 20.50 8.47 -9.31
C GLN A 4 20.11 9.55 -8.29
N TYR A 5 19.49 10.62 -8.78
CA TYR A 5 18.87 11.60 -7.91
C TYR A 5 17.65 10.96 -7.25
N CYS A 6 17.79 10.52 -5.99
CA CYS A 6 16.64 10.25 -5.15
C CYS A 6 15.82 11.54 -5.08
N LYS A 7 14.61 11.56 -5.68
CA LYS A 7 13.68 12.69 -5.60
C LYS A 7 13.10 12.78 -4.19
N VAL A 8 13.91 13.14 -3.21
CA VAL A 8 13.48 13.35 -1.82
C VAL A 8 12.61 14.61 -1.80
N GLY A 9 11.34 14.46 -1.41
CA GLY A 9 10.38 15.57 -1.27
C GLY A 9 9.51 15.85 -2.50
N ALA A 10 9.65 15.11 -3.60
CA ALA A 10 8.70 15.23 -4.72
C ALA A 10 7.38 14.52 -4.37
N VAL A 11 6.26 15.25 -4.42
CA VAL A 11 4.91 14.70 -4.23
C VAL A 11 4.27 14.47 -5.60
N THR A 12 3.75 13.27 -5.82
CA THR A 12 2.90 12.97 -6.98
C THR A 12 1.45 13.15 -6.56
N PRO A 13 0.75 14.21 -6.99
CA PRO A 13 -0.65 14.41 -6.64
C PRO A 13 -1.52 13.35 -7.32
N ILE A 14 -2.56 12.90 -6.61
CA ILE A 14 -3.61 12.06 -7.19
C ILE A 14 -4.62 13.01 -7.85
N THR A 15 -4.75 12.92 -9.18
CA THR A 15 -5.51 13.89 -9.98
C THR A 15 -6.90 13.40 -10.40
N SER A 16 -7.24 12.14 -10.16
CA SER A 16 -8.55 11.58 -10.49
C SER A 16 -8.99 10.45 -9.55
N GLY A 17 -10.30 10.16 -9.55
CA GLY A 17 -10.87 9.04 -8.81
C GLY A 17 -10.29 7.69 -9.23
N ASN A 18 -10.14 7.44 -10.53
CA ASN A 18 -9.53 6.20 -11.03
C ASN A 18 -8.06 6.06 -10.60
N GLN A 19 -7.29 7.16 -10.57
CA GLN A 19 -5.93 7.14 -10.03
C GLN A 19 -5.93 6.83 -8.53
N ALA A 20 -6.89 7.37 -7.77
CA ALA A 20 -7.04 7.07 -6.35
C ALA A 20 -7.34 5.57 -6.12
N ILE A 21 -8.28 5.01 -6.89
CA ILE A 21 -8.63 3.57 -6.84
C ILE A 21 -7.39 2.72 -7.14
N TYR A 22 -6.67 3.00 -8.23
CA TYR A 22 -5.46 2.27 -8.58
C TYR A 22 -4.39 2.32 -7.47
N VAL A 23 -4.15 3.48 -6.88
CA VAL A 23 -3.21 3.61 -5.76
C VAL A 23 -3.66 2.77 -4.56
N LEU A 24 -4.95 2.78 -4.23
CA LEU A 24 -5.51 1.96 -3.14
C LEU A 24 -5.34 0.46 -3.42
N GLU A 25 -5.56 -0.01 -4.65
CA GLU A 25 -5.33 -1.41 -5.05
C GLU A 25 -3.86 -1.82 -4.90
N VAL A 26 -2.94 -0.96 -5.36
CA VAL A 26 -1.49 -1.18 -5.20
C VAL A 26 -1.12 -1.25 -3.73
N MET A 27 -1.66 -0.36 -2.90
CA MET A 27 -1.41 -0.36 -1.45
C MET A 27 -1.98 -1.62 -0.78
N TYR A 28 -3.20 -2.04 -1.15
CA TYR A 28 -3.81 -3.27 -0.66
C TYR A 28 -2.90 -4.48 -0.91
N ASN A 29 -2.49 -4.68 -2.17
CA ASN A 29 -1.63 -5.79 -2.56
C ASN A 29 -0.28 -5.75 -1.82
N ASN A 30 0.33 -4.58 -1.68
CA ASN A 30 1.56 -4.41 -0.91
C ASN A 30 1.42 -4.85 0.55
N PHE A 31 0.30 -4.53 1.21
CA PHE A 31 0.09 -4.95 2.60
C PHE A 31 -0.20 -6.44 2.73
N VAL A 32 -0.92 -7.04 1.76
CA VAL A 32 -1.13 -8.49 1.70
C VAL A 32 0.20 -9.22 1.53
N GLU A 33 1.02 -8.78 0.59
CA GLU A 33 2.35 -9.36 0.33
C GLU A 33 3.26 -9.21 1.55
N LYS A 34 3.30 -8.03 2.19
CA LYS A 34 4.07 -7.82 3.41
C LYS A 34 3.60 -8.73 4.55
N ALA A 35 2.29 -8.94 4.71
CA ALA A 35 1.76 -9.87 5.71
C ALA A 35 2.18 -11.33 5.45
N ALA A 36 2.36 -11.71 4.17
CA ALA A 36 2.80 -13.06 3.78
C ALA A 36 4.32 -13.26 3.93
N ASN A 37 5.11 -12.20 3.74
CA ASN A 37 6.57 -12.24 3.74
C ASN A 37 7.22 -12.01 5.11
N VAL A 38 6.45 -11.61 6.13
CA VAL A 38 6.97 -11.50 7.50
C VAL A 38 7.11 -12.89 8.12
N SER A 39 8.30 -13.16 8.69
CA SER A 39 8.55 -14.38 9.48
C SER A 39 7.49 -14.53 10.57
N GLN A 40 6.98 -15.75 10.78
CA GLN A 40 5.97 -16.05 11.80
C GLN A 40 6.36 -15.61 13.23
N ALA A 41 7.64 -15.30 13.46
CA ALA A 41 8.15 -14.78 14.73
C ALA A 41 7.58 -13.40 15.11
N ASP A 42 7.12 -12.58 14.17
CA ASP A 42 6.55 -11.25 14.46
C ASP A 42 5.05 -11.19 14.13
N MET A 43 4.26 -11.80 15.01
CA MET A 43 2.80 -11.87 14.88
C MET A 43 2.12 -10.49 14.89
N HIS A 44 2.66 -9.55 15.67
CA HIS A 44 2.11 -8.19 15.75
C HIS A 44 2.27 -7.44 14.43
N LEU A 45 3.41 -7.61 13.76
CA LEU A 45 3.65 -7.01 12.45
C LEU A 45 2.76 -7.63 11.36
N VAL A 46 2.56 -8.95 11.39
CA VAL A 46 1.62 -9.64 10.48
C VAL A 46 0.19 -9.11 10.68
N GLU A 47 -0.28 -9.00 11.93
CA GLU A 47 -1.61 -8.48 12.25
C GLU A 47 -1.78 -7.03 11.79
N PHE A 48 -0.76 -6.20 12.02
CA PHE A 48 -0.75 -4.82 11.56
C PHE A 48 -0.98 -4.72 10.04
N PHE A 49 -0.22 -5.48 9.25
CA PHE A 49 -0.35 -5.47 7.79
C PHE A 49 -1.71 -6.00 7.33
N LYS A 50 -2.22 -7.07 7.95
CA LYS A 50 -3.57 -7.59 7.67
C LYS A 50 -4.66 -6.55 7.94
N ARG A 51 -4.59 -5.86 9.08
CA ARG A 51 -5.57 -4.82 9.44
C ARG A 51 -5.52 -3.64 8.46
N LYS A 52 -4.33 -3.23 8.01
CA LYS A 52 -4.17 -2.18 7.00
C LYS A 52 -4.78 -2.60 5.66
N ALA A 53 -4.51 -3.83 5.19
CA ALA A 53 -5.10 -4.37 3.97
C ALA A 53 -6.63 -4.41 4.06
N GLN A 54 -7.19 -4.90 5.17
CA GLN A 54 -8.64 -4.96 5.37
C GLN A 54 -9.32 -3.59 5.33
N ASN A 55 -8.70 -2.56 5.93
CA ASN A 55 -9.27 -1.21 5.90
C ASN A 55 -9.30 -0.63 4.48
N ILE A 56 -8.23 -0.85 3.70
CA ILE A 56 -8.18 -0.41 2.30
C ILE A 56 -9.21 -1.16 1.46
N LYS A 57 -9.35 -2.48 1.67
CA LYS A 57 -10.36 -3.29 0.99
C LYS A 57 -11.77 -2.74 1.21
N LYS A 58 -12.14 -2.39 2.45
CA LYS A 58 -13.44 -1.79 2.76
C LYS A 58 -13.66 -0.46 2.02
N ILE A 59 -12.61 0.36 1.89
CA ILE A 59 -12.69 1.61 1.14
C ILE A 59 -12.93 1.32 -0.34
N LEU A 60 -12.16 0.41 -0.94
CA LEU A 60 -12.34 -0.01 -2.34
C LEU A 60 -13.76 -0.55 -2.61
N GLU A 61 -14.27 -1.39 -1.71
CA GLU A 61 -15.65 -1.93 -1.77
C GLU A 61 -16.71 -0.85 -1.66
N SER A 62 -16.44 0.27 -1.00
CA SER A 62 -17.37 1.41 -0.92
C SER A 62 -17.33 2.34 -2.14
N LEU A 63 -16.34 2.16 -3.02
CA LEU A 63 -16.12 2.98 -4.22
C LEU A 63 -16.57 2.28 -5.53
N GLY A 64 -16.84 0.97 -5.48
CA GLY A 64 -17.39 0.19 -6.58
C GLY A 64 -18.89 0.01 -6.47
#